data_AF-A0A0A2ABX1-F1
#
_entry.id   AF-A0A0A2ABX1-F1
#
_cell.length_a   1.000
_cell.length_b   1.000
_cell.length_c   1.000
_cell.angle_alpha   90.00
_cell.angle_beta   90.00
_cell.angle_gamma   90.00
#
_symmetry.space_group_name_H-M   'P 1'
#
loop_
_entity.id
_entity.type
_entity.pdbx_description
1 polymer ?
#
loop_
_entity_poly.entity_id
_entity_poly.type
_entity_poly.pdbx_seq_one_letter_code
_entity_poly.pdbx_strand_id
1 'polypeptide(L)'
;MKRLLIPLFAVLALPNAVHCSHLHNQKELIVTSESTKESIEFAKYLKDNGVVKYSAYWCPNCLYQSELFGKQAYKELNVVECAKDGKNSQTQLCIDKKIQGFPSWEINGNLILGVLTLKELSKLTGYKN
;
A
#
# COMPACT_ATOMS: atom_id res chain seq x y z
N MET A 1 -57.69 -33.97 -26.09
CA MET A 1 -56.85 -34.32 -24.91
C MET A 1 -55.38 -34.30 -25.32
N LYS A 2 -54.67 -33.19 -25.17
CA LYS A 2 -53.20 -33.14 -25.31
C LYS A 2 -52.63 -32.70 -23.97
N ARG A 3 -51.99 -33.64 -23.28
CA ARG A 3 -51.25 -33.41 -22.04
C ARG A 3 -49.97 -32.64 -22.43
N LEU A 4 -49.91 -31.36 -22.06
CA LEU A 4 -48.67 -30.59 -22.13
C LEU A 4 -47.87 -30.88 -20.86
N LEU A 5 -46.76 -31.59 -21.03
CA LEU A 5 -45.77 -31.85 -20.00
C LEU A 5 -45.00 -30.56 -19.71
N ILE A 6 -45.07 -30.09 -18.46
CA ILE A 6 -44.27 -28.96 -17.95
C ILE A 6 -42.87 -29.49 -17.64
N PRO A 7 -41.78 -28.95 -18.22
CA PRO A 7 -40.44 -29.35 -17.82
C PRO A 7 -40.15 -28.71 -16.47
N LEU A 8 -39.79 -29.56 -15.50
CA LEU A 8 -39.25 -29.15 -14.20
C LEU A 8 -37.89 -28.46 -14.45
N PHE A 9 -37.87 -27.13 -14.54
CA PHE A 9 -36.63 -26.37 -14.42
C PHE A 9 -36.24 -26.36 -12.94
N ALA A 10 -35.39 -27.31 -12.55
CA ALA A 10 -34.72 -27.27 -11.27
C ALA A 10 -33.72 -26.10 -11.27
N VAL A 11 -34.10 -24.99 -10.64
CA VAL A 11 -33.21 -23.86 -10.40
C VAL A 11 -32.21 -24.30 -9.32
N LEU A 12 -31.06 -24.81 -9.77
CA LEU A 12 -29.90 -24.98 -8.90
C LEU A 12 -29.42 -23.59 -8.49
N ALA A 13 -29.79 -23.16 -7.28
CA ALA A 13 -29.18 -22.00 -6.64
C ALA A 13 -27.70 -22.32 -6.41
N LEU A 14 -26.83 -21.80 -7.28
CA LEU A 14 -25.39 -21.83 -7.06
C LEU A 14 -25.11 -21.09 -5.74
N PRO A 15 -24.32 -21.67 -4.82
CA PRO A 15 -23.93 -21.00 -3.60
C PRO A 15 -23.21 -19.71 -3.99
N ASN A 16 -23.56 -18.60 -3.32
CA ASN A 16 -22.94 -17.28 -3.51
C ASN A 16 -21.43 -17.45 -3.68
N ALA A 17 -20.94 -17.10 -4.87
CA ALA A 17 -19.51 -17.12 -5.14
C ALA A 17 -18.81 -16.37 -4.01
N VAL A 18 -17.91 -17.05 -3.32
CA VAL A 18 -16.99 -16.42 -2.37
C VAL A 18 -16.27 -15.36 -3.20
N HIS A 19 -16.54 -14.09 -2.94
CA HIS A 19 -15.92 -12.98 -3.64
C HIS A 19 -14.46 -12.93 -3.19
N CYS A 20 -13.63 -13.80 -3.75
CA CYS A 20 -12.19 -13.74 -3.57
C CYS A 20 -11.74 -12.43 -4.20
N SER A 21 -11.36 -11.47 -3.36
CA SER A 21 -10.83 -10.16 -3.72
C SER A 21 -9.55 -10.23 -4.57
N HIS A 22 -9.04 -11.42 -4.88
CA HIS A 22 -7.94 -11.71 -5.81
C HIS A 22 -8.16 -11.23 -7.26
N LEU A 23 -9.36 -10.79 -7.64
CA LEU A 23 -9.66 -10.25 -8.97
C LEU A 23 -9.63 -8.71 -9.06
N HIS A 24 -9.28 -7.99 -7.99
CA HIS A 24 -9.03 -6.57 -8.13
C HIS A 24 -7.69 -6.37 -8.86
N ASN A 25 -7.75 -6.01 -10.14
CA ASN A 25 -6.61 -5.66 -11.01
C ASN A 25 -5.86 -4.39 -10.55
N GLN A 26 -5.95 -4.03 -9.26
CA GLN A 26 -5.29 -2.87 -8.69
C GLN A 26 -3.95 -3.29 -8.08
N LYS A 27 -2.90 -3.08 -8.87
CA LYS A 27 -1.48 -3.28 -8.51
C LYS A 27 -0.91 -2.05 -7.80
N GLU A 28 -1.70 -1.51 -6.87
CA GLU A 28 -1.43 -0.27 -6.14
C GLU A 28 -1.83 -0.49 -4.68
N LEU A 29 -1.06 0.12 -3.77
CA LEU A 29 -1.30 0.02 -2.34
C LEU A 29 -2.43 0.97 -1.94
N ILE A 30 -3.51 0.43 -1.35
CA ILE A 30 -4.69 1.18 -0.95
C ILE A 30 -4.67 1.42 0.56
N VAL A 31 -4.53 2.67 0.98
CA VAL A 31 -4.60 3.11 2.38
C VAL A 31 -6.02 3.52 2.72
N THR A 32 -6.53 3.05 3.85
CA THR A 32 -7.94 3.19 4.24
C THR A 32 -8.17 4.03 5.48
N SER A 33 -7.20 4.12 6.39
CA SER A 33 -7.28 4.98 7.57
C SER A 33 -7.27 6.46 7.20
N GLU A 34 -7.92 7.25 8.06
CA GLU A 34 -7.94 8.71 7.93
C GLU A 34 -6.65 9.31 8.47
N SER A 35 -6.12 10.30 7.75
CA SER A 35 -5.01 11.10 8.26
C SER A 35 -5.48 12.15 9.26
N THR A 36 -4.64 12.43 10.26
CA THR A 36 -4.76 13.64 11.08
C THR A 36 -4.03 14.82 10.43
N LYS A 37 -4.30 16.03 10.89
CA LYS A 37 -3.57 17.23 10.44
C LYS A 37 -2.06 17.07 10.65
N GLU A 38 -1.66 16.56 11.80
CA GLU A 38 -0.27 16.36 12.20
C GLU A 38 0.43 15.34 11.29
N SER A 39 -0.26 14.26 10.92
CA SER A 39 0.28 13.25 10.00
C SER A 39 0.51 13.80 8.58
N ILE A 40 -0.38 14.70 8.11
CA ILE A 40 -0.25 15.35 6.80
C ILE A 40 0.94 16.32 6.81
N GLU A 41 1.06 17.16 7.84
CA GLU A 41 2.19 18.07 8.00
C GLU A 41 3.51 17.32 8.11
N PHE A 42 3.52 16.22 8.87
CA PHE A 42 4.70 15.39 8.98
C PHE A 42 5.07 14.71 7.65
N ALA A 43 4.11 14.17 6.90
CA ALA A 43 4.39 13.57 5.59
C ALA A 43 4.95 14.59 4.58
N LYS A 44 4.44 15.83 4.59
CA LYS A 44 4.99 16.93 3.78
C LYS A 44 6.43 17.26 4.18
N TYR A 45 6.69 17.37 5.48
CA TYR A 45 8.05 17.56 5.98
C TYR A 45 9.00 16.44 5.51
N LEU A 46 8.58 15.17 5.60
CA LEU A 46 9.38 14.04 5.11
C LEU A 46 9.69 14.17 3.61
N LYS A 47 8.70 14.53 2.81
CA LYS A 47 8.88 14.76 1.37
C LYS A 47 9.86 15.89 1.07
N ASP A 48 9.69 17.03 1.73
CA ASP A 48 10.53 18.22 1.52
C ASP A 48 11.99 17.98 1.95
N ASN A 49 12.22 17.06 2.88
CA ASN A 49 13.55 16.64 3.33
C ASN A 49 14.09 15.40 2.58
N GLY A 50 13.47 15.01 1.46
CA GLY A 50 13.98 13.95 0.60
C GLY A 50 13.93 12.55 1.22
N VAL A 51 13.10 12.34 2.25
CA VAL A 51 12.90 11.01 2.84
C VAL A 51 12.09 10.16 1.86
N VAL A 52 12.58 8.95 1.55
CA VAL A 52 11.94 8.05 0.57
C VAL A 52 11.52 6.75 1.25
N LYS A 53 10.28 6.31 1.00
CA LYS A 53 9.80 4.97 1.37
C LYS A 53 9.82 4.05 0.16
N TYR A 54 10.63 3.00 0.20
CA TYR A 54 10.60 1.90 -0.76
C TYR A 54 9.57 0.87 -0.32
N SER A 55 8.63 0.57 -1.22
CA SER A 55 7.41 -0.18 -0.93
C SER A 55 7.15 -1.21 -2.03
N ALA A 56 6.40 -2.26 -1.71
CA ALA A 56 5.77 -3.11 -2.70
C ALA A 56 4.26 -3.09 -2.48
N TYR A 57 3.44 -3.01 -3.52
CA TYR A 57 1.99 -2.85 -3.34
C TYR A 57 1.33 -4.01 -2.58
N TRP A 58 1.84 -5.23 -2.77
CA TRP A 58 1.36 -6.46 -2.14
C TRP A 58 1.91 -6.69 -0.72
N CYS A 59 2.81 -5.82 -0.24
CA CYS A 59 3.51 -6.03 1.02
C CYS A 59 2.65 -5.57 2.23
N PRO A 60 2.30 -6.47 3.16
CA PRO A 60 1.42 -6.14 4.28
C PRO A 60 2.06 -5.15 5.27
N ASN A 61 3.36 -5.25 5.52
CA ASN A 61 4.09 -4.29 6.35
C ASN A 61 4.15 -2.90 5.72
N CYS A 62 4.13 -2.85 4.39
CA CYS A 62 4.12 -1.61 3.63
C CYS A 62 2.76 -0.93 3.75
N LEU A 63 1.68 -1.72 3.73
CA LEU A 63 0.33 -1.23 4.01
C LEU A 63 0.26 -0.73 5.45
N TYR A 64 0.68 -1.54 6.43
CA TYR A 64 0.68 -1.14 7.84
C TYR A 64 1.45 0.16 8.08
N GLN A 65 2.66 0.31 7.51
CA GLN A 65 3.42 1.56 7.58
C GLN A 65 2.64 2.76 7.01
N SER A 66 1.95 2.57 5.88
CA SER A 66 1.16 3.64 5.24
C SER A 66 -0.11 3.97 6.05
N GLU A 67 -0.73 2.98 6.69
CA GLU A 67 -1.89 3.16 7.58
C GLU A 67 -1.53 3.94 8.85
N LEU A 68 -0.26 3.95 9.28
CA LEU A 68 0.16 4.85 10.36
C LEU A 68 0.05 6.34 9.98
N PHE A 69 0.11 6.66 8.68
CA PHE A 69 -0.04 8.03 8.18
C PHE A 69 -1.49 8.35 7.76
N GLY A 70 -2.22 7.37 7.23
CA GLY A 70 -3.53 7.56 6.65
C GLY A 70 -3.52 8.08 5.20
N LYS A 71 -4.68 8.05 4.57
CA LYS A 71 -4.84 8.18 3.11
C LYS A 71 -4.39 9.53 2.53
N GLN A 72 -4.57 10.64 3.25
CA GLN A 72 -4.18 11.97 2.75
C GLN A 72 -2.68 12.19 2.90
N ALA A 73 -2.13 11.90 4.08
CA ALA A 73 -0.71 12.03 4.37
C ALA A 73 0.13 11.08 3.51
N TYR A 74 -0.33 9.85 3.26
CA TYR A 74 0.37 8.90 2.39
C TYR A 74 0.60 9.45 0.97
N LYS A 75 -0.34 10.22 0.43
CA LYS A 75 -0.21 10.85 -0.90
C LYS A 75 0.87 11.95 -0.94
N GLU A 76 1.24 12.48 0.21
CA GLU A 76 2.30 13.47 0.32
C GLU A 76 3.69 12.82 0.39
N LEU A 77 3.82 11.54 0.74
CA LEU A 77 5.12 10.88 0.87
C LEU A 77 5.80 10.64 -0.49
N ASN A 78 7.13 10.69 -0.50
CA ASN A 78 7.91 10.13 -1.61
C ASN A 78 7.93 8.60 -1.49
N VAL A 79 7.09 7.92 -2.26
CA VAL A 79 7.00 6.45 -2.26
C VAL A 79 7.51 5.90 -3.60
N VAL A 80 8.43 4.94 -3.51
CA VAL A 80 8.94 4.18 -4.65
C VAL A 80 8.29 2.80 -4.63
N GLU A 81 7.54 2.47 -5.68
CA GLU A 81 6.98 1.13 -5.90
C GLU A 81 8.05 0.21 -6.51
N CYS A 82 8.42 -0.84 -5.78
CA CYS A 82 9.50 -1.76 -6.13
C CYS A 82 9.02 -3.08 -6.72
N ALA A 83 7.72 -3.43 -6.65
CA ALA A 83 7.22 -4.64 -7.28
C ALA A 83 7.28 -4.50 -8.80
N LYS A 84 7.82 -5.52 -9.49
CA LYS A 84 8.00 -5.52 -10.96
C LYS A 84 6.71 -5.25 -11.72
N ASP A 85 5.61 -5.73 -11.19
CA ASP A 85 4.29 -5.64 -11.79
C ASP A 85 3.41 -4.57 -11.13
N GLY A 86 3.96 -3.81 -10.19
CA GLY A 86 3.31 -2.67 -9.54
C GLY A 86 3.03 -1.53 -10.51
N LYS A 87 1.99 -0.75 -10.23
CA LYS A 87 1.67 0.46 -10.99
C LYS A 87 2.81 1.47 -10.87
N ASN A 88 3.29 2.01 -12.00
CA ASN A 88 4.44 2.93 -12.06
C ASN A 88 5.69 2.38 -11.35
N SER A 89 5.90 1.07 -11.48
CA SER A 89 7.04 0.39 -10.88
C SER A 89 8.39 1.02 -11.24
N GLN A 90 9.25 1.10 -10.25
CA GLN A 90 10.65 1.51 -10.33
C GLN A 90 11.57 0.39 -9.82
N THR A 91 11.25 -0.87 -10.11
CA THR A 91 12.03 -2.04 -9.63
C THR A 91 13.53 -1.92 -9.88
N GLN A 92 13.96 -1.40 -11.04
CA GLN A 92 15.39 -1.26 -11.32
C GLN A 92 16.08 -0.30 -10.35
N LEU A 93 15.44 0.83 -10.01
CA LEU A 93 15.95 1.76 -8.98
C LEU A 93 16.12 1.04 -7.64
N CYS A 94 15.16 0.20 -7.24
CA CYS A 94 15.25 -0.56 -5.98
C CYS A 94 16.38 -1.60 -6.00
N ILE A 95 16.64 -2.23 -7.15
CA ILE A 95 17.78 -3.15 -7.35
C ILE A 95 19.10 -2.38 -7.23
N ASP A 96 19.23 -1.24 -7.91
CA ASP A 96 20.44 -0.42 -7.93
C ASP A 96 20.75 0.16 -6.54
N LYS A 97 19.71 0.54 -5.79
CA LYS A 97 19.78 0.94 -4.38
C LYS A 97 20.02 -0.22 -3.41
N LYS A 98 20.02 -1.47 -3.89
CA LYS A 98 20.21 -2.69 -3.10
C LYS A 98 19.20 -2.84 -1.96
N ILE A 99 17.93 -2.49 -2.21
CA ILE A 99 16.84 -2.66 -1.23
C ILE A 99 16.69 -4.15 -0.88
N GLN A 100 16.85 -4.48 0.40
CA GLN A 100 16.84 -5.87 0.90
C GLN A 100 15.45 -6.37 1.31
N GLY A 101 14.50 -5.45 1.54
CA GLY A 101 13.15 -5.80 1.96
C GLY A 101 12.24 -4.58 2.06
N PHE A 102 10.96 -4.82 2.37
CA PHE A 102 9.94 -3.78 2.38
C PHE A 102 9.12 -3.74 3.69
N PRO A 103 8.70 -2.54 4.15
CA PRO A 103 9.16 -1.25 3.64
C PRO A 103 10.64 -1.03 3.99
N SER A 104 11.33 -0.20 3.22
CA SER A 104 12.62 0.37 3.60
C SER A 104 12.53 1.90 3.50
N TRP A 105 13.21 2.60 4.39
CA TRP A 105 13.28 4.06 4.40
C TRP A 105 14.69 4.52 4.06
N GLU A 106 14.83 5.45 3.12
CA GLU A 106 16.07 6.19 2.90
C GLU A 106 15.96 7.55 3.58
N ILE A 107 16.83 7.77 4.57
CA ILE A 107 16.89 8.99 5.38
C ILE A 107 18.35 9.44 5.39
N ASN A 108 18.63 10.63 4.86
CA ASN A 108 20.00 11.17 4.75
C ASN A 108 20.97 10.18 4.07
N GLY A 109 20.50 9.46 3.05
CA GLY A 109 21.27 8.44 2.31
C GLY A 109 21.43 7.08 3.01
N ASN A 110 20.95 6.92 4.24
CA ASN A 110 20.98 5.66 4.96
C ASN A 110 19.69 4.86 4.75
N LEU A 111 19.83 3.57 4.43
CA LEU A 111 18.71 2.65 4.30
C LEU A 111 18.38 1.99 5.64
N ILE A 112 17.13 2.15 6.08
CA ILE A 112 16.60 1.56 7.30
C ILE A 112 15.47 0.60 6.91
N LEU A 113 15.67 -0.69 7.18
CA LEU A 113 14.70 -1.73 6.85
C LEU A 113 13.61 -1.81 7.92
N GLY A 114 12.36 -1.94 7.47
CA GLY A 114 11.22 -2.29 8.30
C GLY A 114 10.26 -1.13 8.57
N VAL A 115 9.23 -1.46 9.35
CA VAL A 115 8.22 -0.50 9.79
C VAL A 115 8.82 0.37 10.89
N LEU A 116 8.58 1.67 10.80
CA LEU A 116 8.91 2.67 11.80
C LEU A 116 7.64 3.41 12.22
N THR A 117 7.44 3.55 13.53
CA THR A 117 6.38 4.42 14.07
C THR A 117 6.61 5.87 13.64
N LEU A 118 5.55 6.68 13.62
CA LEU A 118 5.69 8.12 13.30
C LEU A 118 6.67 8.81 14.25
N LYS A 119 6.72 8.38 15.52
CA LYS A 119 7.66 8.90 16.53
C LYS A 119 9.12 8.54 16.21
N GLU A 120 9.38 7.32 15.74
CA GLU A 120 10.73 6.92 15.31
C GLU A 120 11.16 7.69 14.07
N LEU A 121 10.28 7.81 13.06
CA LEU A 121 10.56 8.61 11.87
C LEU A 121 10.83 10.08 12.23
N SER A 122 10.05 10.67 13.14
CA SER A 122 10.28 12.05 13.60
C SER A 122 11.66 12.20 14.25
N LYS A 123 12.06 11.25 15.13
CA LYS A 123 13.40 11.26 15.74
C LYS A 123 14.52 11.12 14.72
N LEU A 124 14.37 10.20 13.75
CA LEU A 124 15.39 9.93 12.72
C LEU A 124 15.55 11.09 11.75
N THR A 125 14.50 11.87 11.52
CA THR A 125 14.48 12.97 10.55
C THR A 125 14.68 14.34 11.19
N GLY A 126 14.65 14.43 12.52
CA GLY A 126 14.78 15.69 13.24
C GLY A 126 13.52 16.55 13.19
N TYR A 127 12.36 15.97 12.86
CA TYR A 127 11.08 16.67 12.89
C TYR A 127 10.72 17.06 14.33
N LYS A 128 10.57 18.35 14.58
CA LYS A 128 10.15 18.92 15.86
C LYS A 128 8.74 19.46 15.71
N ASN A 129 7.78 18.83 16.37
CA ASN A 129 6.41 19.30 16.52
C ASN A 129 6.15 19.59 18.00
#